data_AF-A0A2D5H7G7-F1
#
_entry.id   AF-A0A2D5H7G7-F1
#
_cell.length_a   1.000
_cell.length_b   1.000
_cell.length_c   1.000
_cell.angle_alpha   90.00
_cell.angle_beta   90.00
_cell.angle_gamma   90.00
#
_symmetry.space_group_name_H-M   'P 1'
#
loop_
_entity.id
_entity.type
_entity.pdbx_description
1 polymer ?
#
loop_
_entity_poly.entity_id
_entity_poly.type
_entity_poly.pdbx_seq_one_letter_code
_entity_poly.pdbx_strand_id
1 'polypeptide(L)'
;MDGPFFEGFGGASDAVERSILASPLLGGGLPAEARAHLDKAAERYAMTDVAETHLFQAEAIAPDHAAVLIALYRFYFYKGRLAEALDVARACVEKAMRLNVLGDDWRRVAPEDAAFGEWEALLPRFFLFSLKGFAYLSMRL
;
A
#
# COMPACT_ATOMS: atom_id res chain seq x y z
N MET A 1 36.84 -27.45 -27.11
CA MET A 1 36.19 -26.13 -27.27
C MET A 1 35.22 -26.02 -26.10
N ASP A 2 35.72 -25.58 -24.96
CA ASP A 2 34.92 -25.39 -23.74
C ASP A 2 34.66 -23.89 -23.61
N GLY A 3 33.43 -23.49 -23.92
CA GLY A 3 32.96 -22.12 -23.68
C GLY A 3 32.65 -21.92 -22.19
N PRO A 4 32.87 -20.72 -21.63
CA PRO A 4 32.70 -20.51 -20.20
C PRO A 4 31.21 -20.50 -19.84
N PHE A 5 30.88 -21.24 -18.79
CA PHE A 5 29.65 -21.07 -18.02
C PHE A 5 29.58 -19.63 -17.49
N PHE A 6 28.56 -18.89 -17.90
CA PHE A 6 28.20 -17.64 -17.22
C PHE A 6 27.44 -18.00 -15.94
N GLU A 7 28.18 -18.01 -14.83
CA GLU A 7 27.63 -18.07 -13.49
C GLU A 7 26.93 -16.74 -13.18
N GLY A 8 25.62 -16.81 -12.92
CA GLY A 8 24.75 -15.64 -12.81
C GLY A 8 25.06 -14.77 -11.59
N PHE A 9 25.11 -13.45 -11.80
CA PHE A 9 25.16 -12.39 -10.79
C PHE A 9 23.83 -12.21 -10.01
N GLY A 10 23.14 -13.30 -9.65
CA GLY A 10 21.82 -13.29 -9.00
C GLY A 10 21.90 -13.56 -7.51
N GLY A 11 22.47 -12.65 -6.71
CA GLY A 11 22.64 -12.85 -5.27
C GLY A 11 21.98 -11.79 -4.40
N ALA A 12 22.40 -10.52 -4.54
CA ALA A 12 21.95 -9.43 -3.68
C ALA A 12 20.73 -8.67 -4.23
N SER A 13 20.70 -8.35 -5.53
CA SER A 13 19.54 -7.69 -6.19
C SER A 13 18.29 -8.55 -6.05
N ASP A 14 18.45 -9.85 -6.24
CA ASP A 14 17.37 -10.84 -6.20
C ASP A 14 16.78 -11.01 -4.78
N ALA A 15 17.60 -10.82 -3.74
CA ALA A 15 17.15 -10.83 -2.35
C ALA A 15 16.48 -9.50 -1.94
N VAL A 16 17.01 -8.37 -2.43
CA VAL A 16 16.43 -7.04 -2.22
C VAL A 16 15.09 -6.92 -2.95
N GLU A 17 15.01 -7.35 -4.20
CA GLU A 17 13.76 -7.40 -4.96
C GLU A 17 12.73 -8.33 -4.32
N ARG A 18 13.14 -9.52 -3.85
CA ARG A 18 12.26 -10.39 -3.06
C ARG A 18 11.81 -9.74 -1.75
N SER A 19 12.68 -9.00 -1.06
CA SER A 19 12.34 -8.27 0.17
C SER A 19 11.38 -7.10 -0.10
N ILE A 20 11.53 -6.42 -1.24
CA ILE A 20 10.64 -5.36 -1.70
C ILE A 20 9.28 -5.95 -2.06
N LEU A 21 9.23 -7.01 -2.87
CA LEU A 21 8.00 -7.70 -3.26
C LEU A 21 7.30 -8.39 -2.07
N ALA A 22 8.06 -8.80 -1.04
CA ALA A 22 7.53 -9.30 0.22
C ALA A 22 6.90 -8.21 1.10
N SER A 23 7.10 -6.93 0.78
CA SER A 23 6.45 -5.84 1.50
C SER A 23 4.92 -5.95 1.38
N PRO A 24 4.17 -5.87 2.49
CA PRO A 24 2.72 -5.82 2.46
C PRO A 24 2.17 -4.65 1.60
N LEU A 25 2.97 -3.60 1.41
CA LEU A 25 2.64 -2.47 0.54
C LEU A 25 2.61 -2.86 -0.94
N LEU A 26 3.46 -3.81 -1.34
CA LEU A 26 3.51 -4.38 -2.69
C LEU A 26 2.71 -5.69 -2.78
N GLY A 27 2.07 -6.06 -1.68
CA GLY A 27 1.17 -7.19 -1.53
C GLY A 27 1.85 -8.53 -1.28
N GLY A 28 3.03 -8.49 -0.67
CA GLY A 28 3.52 -9.63 0.08
C GLY A 28 2.54 -10.00 1.21
N GLY A 29 2.24 -11.28 1.35
CA GLY A 29 1.25 -11.79 2.31
C GLY A 29 -0.22 -11.61 1.90
N LEU A 30 -0.50 -11.03 0.72
CA LEU A 30 -1.87 -10.92 0.22
C LEU A 30 -2.36 -12.29 -0.30
N PRO A 31 -3.52 -12.79 0.17
CA PRO A 31 -4.12 -14.01 -0.38
C PRO A 31 -4.36 -13.88 -1.88
N ALA A 32 -4.14 -14.96 -2.63
CA ALA A 32 -4.30 -14.98 -4.08
C ALA A 32 -5.73 -14.59 -4.52
N GLU A 33 -6.73 -14.95 -3.73
CA GLU A 33 -8.13 -14.57 -3.98
C GLU A 33 -8.34 -13.06 -3.85
N ALA A 34 -7.80 -12.42 -2.81
CA ALA A 34 -7.85 -10.97 -2.66
C ALA A 34 -7.10 -10.28 -3.80
N ARG A 35 -5.93 -10.80 -4.19
CA ARG A 35 -5.18 -10.29 -5.35
C ARG A 35 -6.02 -10.32 -6.62
N ALA A 36 -6.64 -11.46 -6.93
CA ALA A 36 -7.49 -11.59 -8.10
C ALA A 36 -8.67 -10.61 -8.08
N HIS A 37 -9.22 -10.30 -6.91
CA HIS A 37 -10.25 -9.27 -6.77
C HIS A 37 -9.72 -7.86 -7.03
N LEU A 38 -8.52 -7.52 -6.53
CA LEU A 38 -7.88 -6.24 -6.84
C LEU A 38 -7.61 -6.07 -8.34
N ASP A 39 -7.11 -7.13 -9.00
CA ASP A 39 -6.84 -7.11 -10.44
C ASP A 39 -8.14 -6.92 -11.24
N LYS A 40 -9.21 -7.65 -10.87
CA LYS A 40 -10.53 -7.50 -11.50
C LYS A 40 -11.12 -6.10 -11.29
N ALA A 41 -10.92 -5.49 -10.12
CA ALA A 41 -11.34 -4.13 -9.84
C ALA A 41 -10.62 -3.11 -10.73
N ALA A 42 -9.32 -3.29 -10.94
CA ALA A 42 -8.52 -2.45 -11.82
C ALA A 42 -8.94 -2.58 -13.30
N GLU A 43 -9.14 -3.81 -13.79
CA GLU A 43 -9.64 -4.06 -15.15
C GLU A 43 -11.01 -3.42 -15.40
N ARG A 44 -11.88 -3.45 -14.39
CA ARG A 44 -13.27 -2.99 -14.48
C ARG A 44 -13.47 -1.58 -13.92
N TYR A 45 -12.40 -0.81 -13.74
CA TYR A 45 -12.43 0.51 -13.10
C TYR A 45 -13.46 1.49 -13.71
N ALA A 46 -13.72 1.38 -15.02
CA ALA A 46 -14.74 2.18 -15.70
C ALA A 46 -16.17 1.88 -15.21
N MET A 47 -16.43 0.64 -14.78
CA MET A 47 -17.71 0.19 -14.24
C MET A 47 -17.69 0.34 -12.72
N THR A 48 -18.01 1.54 -12.23
CA THR A 48 -17.87 1.93 -10.81
C THR A 48 -18.38 0.87 -9.85
N ASP A 49 -19.63 0.42 -9.99
CA ASP A 49 -20.27 -0.50 -9.05
C ASP A 49 -19.59 -1.89 -9.05
N VAL A 50 -19.14 -2.34 -10.23
CA VAL A 50 -18.47 -3.64 -10.39
C VAL A 50 -17.07 -3.60 -9.79
N ALA A 51 -16.33 -2.50 -10.02
CA ALA A 51 -15.02 -2.30 -9.43
C ALA A 51 -15.12 -2.20 -7.90
N GLU A 52 -16.08 -1.43 -7.38
CA GLU A 52 -16.32 -1.30 -5.94
C GLU A 52 -16.68 -2.64 -5.30
N THR A 53 -17.55 -3.43 -5.94
CA THR A 53 -17.90 -4.78 -5.47
C THR A 53 -16.64 -5.64 -5.33
N HIS A 54 -15.74 -5.62 -6.30
CA HIS A 54 -14.50 -6.38 -6.21
C HIS A 54 -13.55 -5.86 -5.12
N LEU A 55 -13.49 -4.54 -4.88
CA LEU A 55 -12.72 -3.98 -3.78
C LEU A 55 -13.26 -4.44 -2.42
N PHE A 56 -14.57 -4.47 -2.23
CA PHE A 56 -15.18 -5.00 -1.01
C PHE A 56 -14.91 -6.49 -0.80
N GLN A 57 -14.89 -7.29 -1.87
CA GLN A 57 -14.49 -8.70 -1.76
C GLN A 57 -13.02 -8.84 -1.34
N ALA A 58 -12.12 -8.03 -1.92
CA ALA A 58 -10.72 -8.02 -1.52
C ALA A 58 -10.54 -7.62 -0.04
N GLU A 59 -11.30 -6.62 0.43
CA GLU A 59 -11.32 -6.18 1.83
C GLU A 59 -11.86 -7.25 2.77
N ALA A 60 -12.93 -7.95 2.39
CA ALA A 60 -13.48 -9.05 3.18
C ALA A 60 -12.48 -10.22 3.35
N ILE A 61 -11.70 -10.51 2.31
CA ILE A 61 -10.69 -11.58 2.33
C ILE A 61 -9.43 -11.16 3.10
N ALA A 62 -8.98 -9.91 2.91
CA ALA A 62 -7.75 -9.39 3.49
C ALA A 62 -8.00 -8.03 4.18
N PRO A 63 -8.74 -8.03 5.30
CA PRO A 63 -9.04 -6.79 6.01
C PRO A 63 -7.76 -6.17 6.55
N ASP A 64 -7.70 -4.83 6.56
CA ASP A 64 -6.53 -4.06 7.00
C ASP A 64 -5.24 -4.35 6.22
N HIS A 65 -5.31 -5.04 5.07
CA HIS A 65 -4.13 -5.27 4.24
C HIS A 65 -3.77 -4.01 3.46
N ALA A 66 -2.51 -3.58 3.50
CA ALA A 66 -2.10 -2.29 2.96
C ALA A 66 -2.38 -2.14 1.45
N ALA A 67 -2.11 -3.18 0.64
CA ALA A 67 -2.47 -3.18 -0.78
C ALA A 67 -3.98 -2.94 -1.05
N VAL A 68 -4.86 -3.48 -0.20
CA VAL A 68 -6.32 -3.30 -0.31
C VAL A 68 -6.70 -1.86 0.07
N LEU A 69 -6.17 -1.36 1.19
CA LEU A 69 -6.40 0.03 1.61
C LEU A 69 -5.92 1.04 0.55
N ILE A 70 -4.76 0.81 -0.06
CA ILE A 70 -4.23 1.65 -1.15
C ILE A 70 -5.17 1.60 -2.37
N ALA A 71 -5.71 0.43 -2.71
CA ALA A 71 -6.63 0.29 -3.84
C ALA A 71 -7.96 1.01 -3.59
N LEU A 72 -8.56 0.84 -2.40
CA LEU A 72 -9.77 1.54 -1.96
C LEU A 72 -9.58 3.06 -1.97
N TYR A 73 -8.48 3.56 -1.39
CA TYR A 73 -8.16 4.99 -1.36
C TYR A 73 -8.09 5.57 -2.77
N ARG A 74 -7.33 4.92 -3.67
CA ARG A 74 -7.18 5.37 -5.07
C ARG A 74 -8.51 5.37 -5.80
N PHE A 75 -9.32 4.34 -5.60
CA PHE A 75 -10.64 4.23 -6.22
C PHE A 75 -11.54 5.40 -5.82
N TYR A 76 -11.73 5.64 -4.52
CA TYR A 76 -12.59 6.72 -4.04
C TYR A 76 -12.05 8.10 -4.42
N PHE A 77 -10.75 8.31 -4.26
CA PHE A 77 -10.11 9.58 -4.59
C PHE A 77 -10.30 9.95 -6.07
N TYR A 78 -10.03 9.03 -6.99
CA TYR A 78 -10.16 9.30 -8.43
C TYR A 78 -11.61 9.34 -8.93
N LYS A 79 -12.55 8.72 -8.21
CA LYS A 79 -13.99 8.87 -8.47
C LYS A 79 -14.60 10.14 -7.86
N GLY A 80 -13.80 10.94 -7.14
CA GLY A 80 -14.26 12.17 -6.48
C GLY A 80 -15.10 11.93 -5.23
N ARG A 81 -15.13 10.69 -4.71
CA ARG A 81 -15.82 10.28 -3.48
C ARG A 81 -14.94 10.59 -2.28
N LEU A 82 -14.82 11.89 -1.98
CA LEU A 82 -13.79 12.41 -1.07
C LEU A 82 -14.02 12.05 0.40
N ALA A 83 -15.28 11.91 0.83
CA ALA A 83 -15.60 11.51 2.19
C ALA A 83 -15.14 10.07 2.45
N GLU A 84 -15.46 9.14 1.54
CA GLU A 84 -15.01 7.76 1.62
C GLU A 84 -13.49 7.66 1.48
N ALA A 85 -12.89 8.46 0.60
CA ALA A 85 -11.43 8.53 0.50
C ALA A 85 -10.78 9.00 1.81
N LEU A 86 -11.41 9.92 2.55
CA LEU A 86 -10.91 10.42 3.84
C LEU A 86 -10.94 9.31 4.91
N ASP A 87 -12.00 8.52 4.95
CA ASP A 87 -12.10 7.38 5.87
C ASP A 87 -11.02 6.33 5.59
N VAL A 88 -10.80 5.99 4.31
CA VAL A 88 -9.70 5.07 3.95
C VAL A 88 -8.34 5.69 4.20
N ALA A 89 -8.15 7.00 3.98
CA ALA A 89 -6.88 7.68 4.28
C ALA A 89 -6.54 7.61 5.78
N ARG A 90 -7.54 7.75 6.66
CA ARG A 90 -7.38 7.54 8.10
C ARG A 90 -6.91 6.12 8.41
N ALA A 91 -7.57 5.10 7.83
CA ALA A 91 -7.16 3.71 8.00
C ALA A 91 -5.72 3.45 7.51
N CYS A 92 -5.33 4.06 6.38
CA CYS A 92 -3.96 4.00 5.88
C CYS A 92 -2.94 4.61 6.87
N VAL A 93 -3.25 5.76 7.49
CA VAL A 93 -2.40 6.38 8.51
C VAL A 93 -2.25 5.45 9.71
N GLU A 94 -3.35 4.93 10.25
CA GLU A 94 -3.32 4.02 11.38
C GLU A 94 -2.53 2.73 11.07
N LYS A 95 -2.73 2.18 9.87
CA LYS A 95 -1.96 1.02 9.40
C LYS A 95 -0.47 1.34 9.31
N ALA A 96 -0.12 2.48 8.76
CA ALA A 96 1.27 2.90 8.63
C ALA A 96 1.93 3.15 9.99
N MET A 97 1.20 3.74 10.95
CA MET A 97 1.65 3.89 12.33
C MET A 97 1.98 2.53 12.96
N ARG A 98 1.09 1.54 12.82
CA ARG A 98 1.32 0.17 13.31
C ARG A 98 2.52 -0.50 12.64
N LEU A 99 2.66 -0.38 11.32
CA LEU A 99 3.76 -1.00 10.57
C LEU A 99 5.13 -0.40 10.91
N ASN A 100 5.18 0.88 11.29
CA ASN A 100 6.41 1.57 11.68
C ASN A 100 6.61 1.61 13.21
N VAL A 101 5.68 1.10 14.01
CA VAL A 101 5.72 1.12 15.48
C VAL A 101 5.81 2.55 16.04
N LEU A 102 5.02 3.47 15.47
CA LEU A 102 5.05 4.91 15.79
C LEU A 102 4.09 5.34 16.92
N GLY A 103 3.50 4.38 17.65
CA GLY A 103 2.44 4.64 18.63
C GLY A 103 1.08 4.94 18.01
N ASP A 104 0.23 5.67 18.73
CA ASP A 104 -1.21 5.81 18.40
C ASP A 104 -1.63 7.24 17.98
N ASP A 105 -0.75 8.24 18.12
CA ASP A 105 -1.03 9.62 17.72
C ASP A 105 -0.01 10.13 16.72
N TRP A 106 -0.42 10.24 15.45
CA TRP A 106 0.42 10.70 14.36
C TRP A 106 1.01 12.10 14.59
N ARG A 107 0.38 12.93 15.45
CA ARG A 107 0.88 14.27 15.78
C ARG A 107 2.13 14.25 16.64
N ARG A 108 2.44 13.12 17.26
CA ARG A 108 3.61 12.93 18.12
C ARG A 108 4.81 12.33 17.39
N VAL A 109 4.64 11.97 16.12
CA VAL A 109 5.70 11.37 15.30
C VAL A 109 6.79 12.41 15.03
N ALA A 110 8.02 12.07 15.39
CA ALA A 110 9.22 12.85 15.19
C ALA A 110 10.09 12.25 14.06
N PRO A 111 10.99 13.05 13.45
CA PRO A 111 11.89 12.58 12.39
C PRO A 111 12.77 11.38 12.80
N GLU A 112 13.04 11.21 14.10
CA GLU A 112 13.90 10.16 14.65
C GLU A 112 13.17 8.82 14.85
N ASP A 113 11.83 8.80 14.80
CA ASP A 113 11.04 7.61 15.14
C ASP A 113 11.07 6.52 14.06
N ALA A 114 11.45 6.88 12.84
CA ALA A 114 11.65 5.92 11.74
C ALA A 114 12.64 6.46 10.72
N ALA A 115 13.05 5.61 9.77
CA ALA A 115 14.00 5.95 8.70
C ALA A 115 13.39 6.87 7.62
N PHE A 116 12.81 8.02 7.99
CA PHE A 116 12.15 8.96 7.08
C PHE A 116 13.11 9.59 6.06
N GLY A 117 14.40 9.66 6.37
CA GLY A 117 15.44 10.16 5.46
C GLY A 117 15.90 9.16 4.40
N GLU A 118 15.56 7.87 4.54
CA GLU A 118 16.10 6.80 3.69
C GLU A 118 15.24 6.55 2.46
N TRP A 119 15.86 6.56 1.28
CA TRP A 119 15.14 6.36 0.02
C TRP A 119 14.65 4.91 -0.19
N GLU A 120 15.12 3.93 0.56
CA GLU A 120 14.61 2.54 0.40
C GLU A 120 13.58 2.17 1.47
N ALA A 121 13.31 3.07 2.43
CA ALA A 121 12.41 2.80 3.55
C ALA A 121 10.94 2.93 3.14
N LEU A 122 10.36 1.82 2.65
CA LEU A 122 8.98 1.77 2.15
C LEU A 122 7.92 2.07 3.23
N LEU A 123 8.07 1.57 4.45
CA LEU A 123 7.09 1.76 5.52
C LEU A 123 7.01 3.22 5.99
N PRO A 124 8.13 3.93 6.26
CA PRO A 124 8.08 5.35 6.63
C PRO A 124 7.49 6.21 5.52
N ARG A 125 7.76 5.88 4.25
CA ARG A 125 7.14 6.58 3.11
C ARG A 125 5.65 6.37 3.03
N PHE A 126 5.20 5.14 3.24
CA PHE A 126 3.77 4.86 3.25
C PHE A 126 3.07 5.68 4.34
N PHE A 127 3.67 5.85 5.51
CA PHE A 127 3.17 6.78 6.52
C PHE A 127 3.08 8.22 6.00
N LEU A 128 4.17 8.78 5.45
CA LEU A 128 4.19 10.16 4.94
C LEU A 128 3.17 10.39 3.82
N PHE A 129 3.03 9.45 2.89
CA PHE A 129 2.04 9.54 1.80
C PHE A 129 0.60 9.46 2.31
N SER A 130 0.35 8.56 3.26
CA SER A 130 -0.98 8.40 3.88
C SER A 130 -1.36 9.66 4.66
N LEU A 131 -0.42 10.20 5.45
CA LEU A 131 -0.62 11.42 6.23
C LEU A 131 -0.87 12.62 5.32
N LYS A 132 -0.12 12.74 4.23
CA LYS A 132 -0.34 13.78 3.21
C LYS A 132 -1.74 13.70 2.59
N GLY A 133 -2.18 12.50 2.21
CA GLY A 133 -3.51 12.27 1.65
C GLY A 133 -4.63 12.63 2.65
N PHE A 134 -4.49 12.14 3.89
CA PHE A 134 -5.41 12.43 4.98
C PHE A 134 -5.52 13.93 5.28
N ALA A 135 -4.39 14.63 5.41
CA ALA A 135 -4.36 16.07 5.69
C ALA A 135 -5.00 16.88 4.56
N TYR A 136 -4.67 16.54 3.31
CA TYR A 136 -5.26 17.18 2.14
C TYR A 136 -6.79 17.06 2.11
N LEU A 137 -7.31 15.83 2.30
CA LEU A 137 -8.75 15.58 2.29
C LEU A 137 -9.45 16.26 3.46
N SER A 138 -8.82 16.28 4.64
CA SER A 138 -9.35 16.96 5.83
C SER A 138 -9.46 18.47 5.67
N MET A 139 -8.62 19.09 4.84
CA MET A 139 -8.69 20.52 4.53
C MET A 139 -9.65 20.86 3.39
N ARG A 140 -9.90 19.89 2.49
CA ARG A 140 -10.71 20.09 1.29
C ARG A 140 -12.21 19.93 1.53
N LEU A 141 -12.57 19.06 2.48
CA LEU A 141 -13.95 18.83 2.93
C LEU A 141 -14.33 19.84 4.02
#